data_AF-X1V232-F1
#
_entry.id   AF-X1V232-F1
#
_cell.length_a   1.000
_cell.length_b   1.000
_cell.length_c   1.000
_cell.angle_alpha   90.00
_cell.angle_beta   90.00
_cell.angle_gamma   90.00
#
_symmetry.space_group_name_H-M   'P 1'
#
loop_
_entity.id
_entity.type
_entity.pdbx_description
1 polymer ?
#
loop_
_entity_poly.entity_id
_entity_poly.type
_entity_poly.pdbx_seq_one_letter_code
_entity_poly.pdbx_strand_id
1 'polypeptide(L)'
;MEPIWKDIQQPLQISKQYGLWLLPKPLAVEASPITGDKTKLIAHLRITFDTKTALQLNKPSQSPSPLPELQKREELPQTAIVRLMSSVPYADVNQVLNSTISSDPPKLALGTLTVKHVSVYGGQRSLIVKAELDGLLDGTVYLRGRPVFDTLTNTLTVHNLDFDTETEAALPAPLRSMIHKGLVNVLDDLLTIRLADDIRQFPDKISKAFASGGTG
;
A
#
# COMPACT_ATOMS: atom_id res chain seq x y z
N MET A 1 22.24 17.96 -16.78
CA MET A 1 20.94 17.33 -17.10
C MET A 1 20.74 15.94 -16.49
N GLU A 2 21.79 15.19 -16.13
CA GLU A 2 21.63 13.91 -15.39
C GLU A 2 20.93 13.94 -14.01
N PRO A 3 20.98 15.01 -13.18
CA PRO A 3 20.41 14.96 -11.83
C PRO A 3 18.88 14.85 -11.85
N ILE A 4 18.21 15.70 -12.64
CA ILE A 4 16.75 15.74 -12.75
C ILE A 4 16.19 14.39 -13.20
N TRP A 5 16.86 13.74 -14.16
CA TRP A 5 16.45 12.42 -14.65
C TRP A 5 16.67 11.31 -13.61
N LYS A 6 17.66 11.44 -12.72
CA LYS A 6 17.83 10.49 -11.61
C LYS A 6 16.82 10.74 -10.49
N ASP A 7 16.42 11.98 -10.27
CA ASP A 7 15.53 12.39 -9.18
C ASP A 7 14.07 12.00 -9.44
N ILE A 8 13.59 12.16 -10.69
CA ILE A 8 12.24 11.74 -11.14
C ILE A 8 11.98 10.22 -10.97
N GLN A 9 13.04 9.43 -10.82
CA GLN A 9 12.97 7.99 -10.64
C GLN A 9 13.05 7.56 -9.17
N GLN A 10 13.17 8.50 -8.23
CA GLN A 10 13.32 8.14 -6.82
C GLN A 10 12.01 7.58 -6.25
N PRO A 11 12.09 6.55 -5.38
CA PRO A 11 10.93 6.06 -4.63
C PRO A 11 10.24 7.19 -3.87
N LEU A 12 8.94 7.34 -4.11
CA LEU A 12 8.11 8.35 -3.47
C LEU A 12 7.35 7.72 -2.30
N GLN A 13 7.56 8.23 -1.09
CA GLN A 13 6.84 7.75 0.08
C GLN A 13 5.40 8.26 0.06
N ILE A 14 4.47 7.34 -0.13
CA ILE A 14 3.03 7.60 -0.17
C ILE A 14 2.51 7.70 1.25
N SER A 15 2.74 6.65 2.03
CA SER A 15 2.35 6.56 3.44
C SER A 15 3.54 6.21 4.32
N LYS A 16 3.83 7.04 5.31
CA LYS A 16 4.82 6.72 6.35
C LYS A 16 4.33 5.64 7.29
N GLN A 17 3.06 5.72 7.68
CA GLN A 17 2.43 4.80 8.63
C GLN A 17 2.50 3.35 8.14
N TYR A 18 2.17 3.12 6.88
CA TYR A 18 2.13 1.78 6.30
C TYR A 18 3.43 1.38 5.60
N GLY A 19 4.44 2.27 5.54
CA GLY A 19 5.62 2.06 4.71
C GLY A 19 5.27 1.89 3.23
N LEU A 20 4.25 2.60 2.73
CA LEU A 20 3.82 2.49 1.33
C LEU A 20 4.66 3.41 0.45
N TRP A 21 5.34 2.81 -0.52
CA TRP A 21 6.17 3.49 -1.52
C TRP A 21 5.61 3.29 -2.91
N LEU A 22 5.73 4.33 -3.74
CA LEU A 22 5.60 4.23 -5.18
C LEU A 22 6.99 4.21 -5.82
N LEU A 23 7.20 3.25 -6.71
CA LEU A 23 8.42 3.06 -7.46
C LEU A 23 8.16 3.44 -8.94
N PRO A 24 8.48 4.69 -9.33
CA PRO A 24 8.33 5.13 -10.71
C PRO A 24 9.50 4.63 -11.56
N LYS A 25 9.21 3.92 -12.64
CA LYS A 25 10.19 3.53 -13.66
C LYS A 25 9.82 4.21 -14.98
N PRO A 26 10.60 5.18 -15.48
CA PRO A 26 10.33 5.80 -16.77
C PRO A 26 10.37 4.77 -17.89
N LEU A 27 9.44 4.91 -18.84
CA LEU A 27 9.33 4.07 -20.02
C LEU A 27 9.59 4.87 -21.31
N ALA A 28 9.10 6.10 -21.38
CA ALA A 28 9.19 6.92 -22.58
C ALA A 28 9.18 8.40 -22.25
N VAL A 29 9.86 9.19 -23.09
CA VAL A 29 9.74 10.65 -23.14
C VAL A 29 9.22 11.02 -24.52
N GLU A 30 8.16 11.82 -24.56
CA GLU A 30 7.49 12.26 -25.77
C GLU A 30 7.45 13.78 -25.87
N ALA A 31 7.59 14.32 -27.07
CA ALA A 31 7.48 15.75 -27.35
C ALA A 31 6.48 16.03 -28.47
N SER A 32 5.72 17.12 -28.31
CA SER A 32 4.93 17.71 -29.39
C SER A 32 5.81 18.56 -30.32
N PRO A 33 5.33 18.95 -31.51
CA PRO A 33 5.95 20.03 -32.26
C PRO A 33 6.04 21.28 -31.38
N ILE A 34 7.11 22.06 -31.60
CA ILE A 34 7.25 23.36 -30.98
C ILE A 34 6.30 24.31 -31.73
N THR A 35 5.40 24.94 -30.99
CA THR A 35 4.48 25.94 -31.50
C THR A 35 4.81 27.28 -30.87
N GLY A 36 4.31 28.38 -31.42
CA GLY A 36 4.61 29.69 -30.85
C GLY A 36 4.46 30.84 -31.83
N ASP A 37 4.80 32.02 -31.35
CA ASP A 37 4.82 33.27 -32.09
C ASP A 37 6.12 34.05 -31.81
N LYS A 38 6.15 35.34 -32.16
CA LYS A 38 7.32 36.21 -31.98
C LYS A 38 7.71 36.46 -30.51
N THR A 39 6.84 36.14 -29.56
CA THR A 39 7.01 36.43 -28.13
C THR A 39 7.02 35.18 -27.25
N LYS A 40 6.51 34.05 -27.74
CA LYS A 40 6.42 32.81 -26.97
C LYS A 40 6.71 31.58 -27.82
N LEU A 41 7.53 30.69 -27.30
CA LEU A 41 7.66 29.30 -27.77
C LEU A 41 7.02 28.35 -26.75
N ILE A 42 6.32 27.35 -27.25
CA ILE A 42 5.60 26.34 -26.47
C ILE A 42 6.04 24.97 -26.98
N ALA A 43 6.58 24.17 -26.09
CA ALA A 43 6.88 22.76 -26.32
C ALA A 43 6.21 21.94 -25.22
N HIS A 44 5.41 20.95 -25.60
CA HIS A 44 4.84 20.02 -24.63
C HIS A 44 5.74 18.80 -24.52
N LEU A 45 5.99 18.38 -23.27
CA LEU A 45 6.73 17.17 -22.94
C LEU A 45 5.84 16.25 -22.12
N ARG A 46 5.90 14.96 -22.40
CA ARG A 46 5.24 13.91 -21.62
C ARG A 46 6.26 12.85 -21.24
N ILE A 47 6.23 12.42 -19.98
CA ILE A 47 7.02 11.30 -19.50
C ILE A 47 6.05 10.21 -19.06
N THR A 48 6.21 9.02 -19.59
CA THR A 48 5.41 7.84 -19.22
C THR A 48 6.19 7.00 -18.22
N PHE A 49 5.53 6.58 -17.15
CA PHE A 49 6.10 5.71 -16.12
C PHE A 49 5.35 4.37 -16.07
N ASP A 50 6.08 3.29 -15.90
CA ASP A 50 5.60 2.09 -15.24
C ASP A 50 5.71 2.32 -13.73
N THR A 51 4.65 2.05 -12.98
CA THR A 51 4.64 2.30 -11.54
C THR A 51 4.30 1.03 -10.77
N LYS A 52 5.08 0.75 -9.73
CA LYS A 52 4.82 -0.33 -8.78
C LYS A 52 4.67 0.23 -7.37
N THR A 53 3.89 -0.44 -6.54
CA THR A 53 3.82 -0.17 -5.10
C THR A 53 4.66 -1.17 -4.33
N ALA A 54 5.29 -0.73 -3.25
CA ALA A 54 5.98 -1.59 -2.30
C ALA A 54 5.59 -1.20 -0.87
N LEU A 55 5.31 -2.19 -0.02
CA LEU A 55 5.09 -2.00 1.41
C LEU A 55 6.38 -2.36 2.15
N GLN A 56 7.20 -1.35 2.45
CA GLN A 56 8.48 -1.49 3.15
C GLN A 56 8.66 -0.35 4.13
N LEU A 57 9.08 -0.64 5.37
CA LEU A 57 9.31 0.42 6.36
C LEU A 57 10.44 1.37 5.96
N ASN A 58 11.46 0.83 5.27
CA ASN A 58 12.60 1.58 4.77
C ASN A 58 12.41 1.93 3.29
N LYS A 59 13.12 2.97 2.84
CA LYS A 59 13.13 3.37 1.42
C LYS A 59 13.62 2.20 0.54
N PRO A 60 12.82 1.72 -0.43
CA PRO A 60 13.24 0.66 -1.33
C PRO A 60 14.46 1.09 -2.15
N SER A 61 15.37 0.17 -2.44
CA SER A 61 16.46 0.42 -3.38
C SER A 61 15.91 0.39 -4.81
N GLN A 62 16.37 1.32 -5.65
CA GLN A 62 16.01 1.36 -7.06
C GLN A 62 17.24 1.71 -7.89
N SER A 63 17.47 0.95 -8.95
CA SER A 63 18.49 1.26 -9.95
C SER A 63 17.90 2.25 -10.96
N PRO A 64 18.49 3.46 -11.13
CA PRO A 64 18.03 4.40 -12.13
C PRO A 64 18.15 3.82 -13.54
N SER A 65 17.15 4.06 -14.37
CA SER A 65 17.19 3.80 -15.80
C SER A 65 17.78 4.98 -16.57
N PRO A 66 18.49 4.74 -17.69
CA PRO A 66 18.95 5.83 -18.56
C PRO A 66 17.77 6.58 -19.17
N LEU A 67 18.03 7.81 -19.62
CA LEU A 67 17.04 8.61 -20.35
C LEU A 67 16.71 7.90 -21.67
N PRO A 68 15.44 7.52 -21.92
CA PRO A 68 15.07 6.89 -23.19
C PRO A 68 15.12 7.90 -24.32
N GLU A 69 15.18 7.40 -25.55
CA GLU A 69 15.14 8.24 -26.74
C GLU A 69 13.83 9.04 -26.83
N LEU A 70 13.94 10.28 -27.30
CA LEU A 70 12.80 11.18 -27.44
C LEU A 70 11.90 10.73 -28.58
N GLN A 71 10.63 10.47 -28.26
CA GLN A 71 9.61 10.12 -29.24
C GLN A 71 8.82 11.37 -29.66
N LYS A 72 8.70 11.58 -30.97
CA LYS A 72 7.90 12.70 -31.50
C LYS A 72 6.44 12.26 -31.66
N ARG A 73 5.52 13.11 -31.23
CA ARG A 73 4.07 12.94 -31.37
C ARG A 73 3.49 14.20 -31.96
N GLU A 74 2.51 14.08 -32.85
CA GLU A 74 1.85 15.25 -33.46
C GLU A 74 1.08 16.05 -32.41
N GLU A 75 0.40 15.34 -31.50
CA GLU A 75 -0.34 15.92 -30.39
C GLU A 75 0.00 15.21 -29.08
N LEU A 76 0.04 15.98 -27.99
CA LEU A 76 0.17 15.47 -26.64
C LEU A 76 -1.01 15.98 -25.79
N PRO A 77 -1.78 15.08 -25.15
CA PRO A 77 -2.81 15.49 -24.20
C PRO A 77 -2.19 16.30 -23.06
N GLN A 78 -2.79 17.44 -22.72
CA GLN A 78 -2.39 18.27 -21.57
C GLN A 78 -2.97 17.74 -20.25
N THR A 79 -2.93 16.43 -20.06
CA THR A 79 -3.48 15.76 -18.88
C THR A 79 -2.43 14.85 -18.28
N ALA A 80 -2.20 14.97 -16.97
CA ALA A 80 -1.47 13.98 -16.21
C ALA A 80 -2.43 12.83 -15.83
N ILE A 81 -2.10 11.60 -16.22
CA ILE A 81 -2.87 10.41 -15.86
C ILE A 81 -1.97 9.50 -15.04
N VAL A 82 -2.38 9.23 -13.80
CA VAL A 82 -1.78 8.20 -12.95
C VAL A 82 -2.68 6.98 -12.97
N ARG A 83 -2.13 5.83 -13.35
CA ARG A 83 -2.80 4.53 -13.19
C ARG A 83 -2.02 3.73 -12.16
N LEU A 84 -2.60 3.58 -10.97
CA LEU A 84 -1.99 2.81 -9.90
C LEU A 84 -2.50 1.37 -9.94
N MET A 85 -1.64 0.44 -10.35
CA MET A 85 -1.92 -0.99 -10.15
C MET A 85 -1.41 -1.37 -8.77
N SER A 86 -2.30 -1.47 -7.79
CA SER A 86 -1.95 -1.88 -6.44
C SER A 86 -2.07 -3.41 -6.34
N SER A 87 -0.92 -4.09 -6.34
CA SER A 87 -0.82 -5.46 -5.86
C SER A 87 -0.03 -5.42 -4.57
N VAL A 88 -0.60 -5.95 -3.50
CA VAL A 88 0.03 -5.97 -2.18
C VAL A 88 0.32 -7.43 -1.81
N PRO A 89 1.60 -7.86 -1.81
CA PRO A 89 1.96 -9.20 -1.39
C PRO A 89 1.62 -9.43 0.09
N TYR A 90 1.12 -10.63 0.42
CA TYR A 90 0.83 -10.99 1.82
C TYR A 90 2.06 -10.96 2.73
N ALA A 91 3.25 -11.24 2.18
CA ALA A 91 4.50 -11.15 2.94
C ALA A 91 4.72 -9.74 3.51
N ASP A 92 4.44 -8.72 2.71
CA ASP A 92 4.61 -7.33 3.13
C ASP A 92 3.55 -6.94 4.17
N VAL A 93 2.30 -7.38 3.99
CA VAL A 93 1.23 -7.20 4.99
C VAL A 93 1.63 -7.84 6.32
N ASN A 94 2.13 -9.07 6.29
CA ASN A 94 2.58 -9.80 7.47
C ASN A 94 3.75 -9.10 8.17
N GLN A 95 4.68 -8.52 7.41
CA GLN A 95 5.78 -7.76 7.99
C GLN A 95 5.26 -6.53 8.75
N VAL A 96 4.34 -5.76 8.16
CA VAL A 96 3.75 -4.58 8.80
C VAL A 96 2.97 -4.97 10.06
N LEU A 97 2.06 -5.95 9.94
CA LEU A 97 1.25 -6.43 11.07
C LEU A 97 2.12 -6.86 12.26
N ASN A 98 3.14 -7.68 12.01
CA ASN A 98 3.98 -8.20 13.09
C ASN A 98 4.94 -7.15 13.65
N SER A 99 5.33 -6.15 12.86
CA SER A 99 6.06 -4.99 13.39
C SER A 99 5.18 -4.20 14.37
N THR A 100 3.90 -3.98 14.05
CA THR A 100 2.95 -3.31 14.93
C THR A 100 2.70 -4.12 16.21
N ILE A 101 2.40 -5.41 16.08
CA ILE A 101 2.14 -6.30 17.22
C ILE A 101 3.37 -6.42 18.12
N SER A 102 4.58 -6.52 17.56
CA SER A 102 5.81 -6.60 18.36
C SER A 102 6.08 -5.31 19.14
N SER A 103 5.67 -4.16 18.61
CA SER A 103 5.84 -2.87 19.29
C SER A 103 4.82 -2.62 20.39
N ASP A 104 3.57 -3.07 20.20
CA ASP A 104 2.48 -2.94 21.16
C ASP A 104 1.56 -4.17 21.08
N PRO A 105 1.85 -5.25 21.83
CA PRO A 105 1.10 -6.51 21.76
C PRO A 105 -0.35 -6.31 22.24
N PRO A 106 -1.36 -6.55 21.39
CA PRO A 106 -2.75 -6.39 21.78
C PRO A 106 -3.13 -7.32 22.93
N LYS A 107 -3.75 -6.76 23.96
CA LYS A 107 -4.25 -7.49 25.14
C LYS A 107 -5.77 -7.55 25.14
N LEU A 108 -6.31 -8.75 25.27
CA LEU A 108 -7.72 -9.09 25.23
C LEU A 108 -8.18 -9.70 26.56
N ALA A 109 -9.50 -9.87 26.72
CA ALA A 109 -10.09 -10.52 27.90
C ALA A 109 -9.56 -9.96 29.24
N LEU A 110 -9.66 -8.63 29.41
CA LEU A 110 -9.13 -7.92 30.60
C LEU A 110 -7.62 -8.10 30.83
N GLY A 111 -6.86 -8.39 29.76
CA GLY A 111 -5.41 -8.52 29.81
C GLY A 111 -4.90 -9.94 30.03
N THR A 112 -5.78 -10.93 30.14
CA THR A 112 -5.37 -12.33 30.35
C THR A 112 -4.98 -13.03 29.06
N LEU A 113 -5.27 -12.45 27.90
CA LEU A 113 -4.93 -13.02 26.59
C LEU A 113 -4.13 -12.00 25.79
N THR A 114 -3.02 -12.43 25.19
CA THR A 114 -2.15 -11.58 24.37
C THR A 114 -2.04 -12.14 22.96
N VAL A 115 -2.18 -11.27 21.95
CA VAL A 115 -1.89 -11.62 20.56
C VAL A 115 -0.38 -11.47 20.32
N LYS A 116 0.31 -12.56 20.00
CA LYS A 116 1.78 -12.57 19.80
C LYS A 116 2.18 -12.39 18.36
N HIS A 117 1.45 -13.04 17.46
CA HIS A 117 1.79 -13.09 16.05
C HIS A 117 0.51 -13.17 15.23
N VAL A 118 0.49 -12.46 14.10
CA VAL A 118 -0.61 -12.54 13.15
C VAL A 118 -0.03 -12.70 11.76
N SER A 119 -0.57 -13.65 11.01
CA SER A 119 -0.25 -13.79 9.59
C SER A 119 -1.53 -13.92 8.77
N VAL A 120 -1.50 -13.33 7.58
CA VAL A 120 -2.55 -13.39 6.59
C VAL A 120 -2.05 -14.09 5.34
N TYR A 121 -2.95 -14.85 4.71
CA TYR A 121 -2.68 -15.51 3.43
C TYR A 121 -3.98 -15.77 2.68
N GLY A 122 -3.85 -16.03 1.38
CA GLY A 122 -4.99 -16.36 0.52
C GLY A 122 -5.48 -17.79 0.75
N GLY A 123 -6.77 -17.94 1.04
CA GLY A 123 -7.53 -19.15 0.78
C GLY A 123 -8.32 -19.01 -0.53
N GLN A 124 -8.90 -20.10 -1.03
CA GLN A 124 -9.53 -20.15 -2.37
C GLN A 124 -10.40 -18.93 -2.74
N ARG A 125 -11.23 -18.43 -1.80
CA ARG A 125 -12.12 -17.27 -2.00
C ARG A 125 -12.18 -16.35 -0.77
N SER A 126 -11.14 -16.36 0.04
CA SER A 126 -11.13 -15.66 1.34
C SER A 126 -9.72 -15.34 1.79
N LEU A 127 -9.59 -14.29 2.59
CA LEU A 127 -8.41 -14.10 3.41
C LEU A 127 -8.50 -15.03 4.62
N ILE A 128 -7.41 -15.74 4.91
CA ILE A 128 -7.24 -16.46 6.17
C ILE A 128 -6.32 -15.64 7.05
N VAL A 129 -6.71 -15.49 8.31
CA VAL A 129 -5.93 -14.83 9.35
C VAL A 129 -5.59 -15.87 10.40
N LYS A 130 -4.30 -16.15 10.58
CA LYS A 130 -3.78 -16.99 11.65
C LYS A 130 -3.30 -16.09 12.77
N ALA A 131 -3.86 -16.25 13.97
CA ALA A 131 -3.45 -15.51 15.16
C ALA A 131 -2.90 -16.47 16.22
N GLU A 132 -1.71 -16.17 16.72
CA GLU A 132 -1.07 -16.90 17.82
C GLU A 132 -1.32 -16.16 19.13
N LEU A 133 -1.87 -16.89 20.09
CA LEU A 133 -2.37 -16.39 21.37
C LEU A 133 -1.56 -16.99 22.53
N ASP A 134 -1.40 -16.19 23.58
CA ASP A 134 -0.67 -16.53 24.82
C ASP A 134 -1.45 -16.06 26.06
N GLY A 135 -1.40 -16.82 27.15
CA GLY A 135 -2.02 -16.52 28.44
C GLY A 135 -3.20 -17.44 28.77
N LEU A 136 -4.42 -16.87 28.82
CA LEU A 136 -5.66 -17.59 29.14
C LEU A 136 -5.91 -18.77 28.19
N LEU A 137 -5.46 -18.64 26.94
CA LEU A 137 -5.47 -19.68 25.94
C LEU A 137 -4.15 -19.59 25.17
N ASP A 138 -3.30 -20.59 25.35
CA ASP A 138 -2.11 -20.76 24.54
C ASP A 138 -2.48 -21.57 23.30
N GLY A 139 -2.26 -21.00 22.12
CA GLY A 139 -2.55 -21.71 20.88
C GLY A 139 -2.67 -20.83 19.65
N THR A 140 -3.12 -21.45 18.58
CA THR A 140 -3.38 -20.77 17.30
C THR A 140 -4.85 -20.85 17.00
N VAL A 141 -5.43 -19.72 16.60
CA VAL A 141 -6.79 -19.64 16.07
C VAL A 141 -6.74 -19.14 14.64
N TYR A 142 -7.70 -19.59 13.84
CA TYR A 142 -7.84 -19.21 12.45
C TYR A 142 -9.15 -18.48 12.24
N LEU A 143 -9.08 -17.37 11.53
CA LEU A 143 -10.23 -16.59 11.10
C LEU A 143 -10.26 -16.53 9.58
N ARG A 144 -11.45 -16.38 9.05
CA ARG A 144 -11.73 -16.26 7.62
C ARG A 144 -12.56 -15.02 7.37
N GLY A 145 -12.20 -14.27 6.34
CA GLY A 145 -12.96 -13.10 5.91
C GLY A 145 -12.78 -12.83 4.42
N ARG A 146 -13.45 -11.80 3.92
CA ARG A 146 -13.35 -11.38 2.52
C ARG A 146 -12.69 -10.01 2.41
N PRO A 147 -11.54 -9.88 1.74
CA PRO A 147 -10.94 -8.58 1.50
C PRO A 147 -11.83 -7.78 0.55
N VAL A 148 -12.11 -6.51 0.90
CA VAL A 148 -12.93 -5.58 0.13
C VAL A 148 -12.20 -4.25 0.05
N PHE A 149 -12.16 -3.67 -1.16
CA PHE A 149 -11.65 -2.33 -1.38
C PHE A 149 -12.80 -1.38 -1.67
N ASP A 150 -13.02 -0.41 -0.79
CA ASP A 150 -13.97 0.67 -1.01
C ASP A 150 -13.29 1.79 -1.80
N THR A 151 -13.73 2.00 -3.05
CA THR A 151 -13.18 3.01 -3.96
C THR A 151 -13.56 4.45 -3.59
N LEU A 152 -14.61 4.66 -2.80
CA LEU A 152 -15.04 5.99 -2.36
C LEU A 152 -14.13 6.49 -1.24
N THR A 153 -13.85 5.62 -0.27
CA THR A 153 -12.98 5.92 0.88
C THR A 153 -11.53 5.49 0.66
N ASN A 154 -11.21 4.84 -0.45
CA ASN A 154 -9.91 4.20 -0.72
C ASN A 154 -9.40 3.39 0.47
N THR A 155 -10.28 2.56 1.05
CA THR A 155 -9.98 1.76 2.22
C THR A 155 -10.02 0.28 1.88
N LEU A 156 -8.97 -0.44 2.24
CA LEU A 156 -8.96 -1.91 2.23
C LEU A 156 -9.39 -2.41 3.60
N THR A 157 -10.44 -3.22 3.64
CA THR A 157 -10.99 -3.85 4.86
C THR A 157 -11.21 -5.34 4.63
N VAL A 158 -11.50 -6.07 5.72
CA VAL A 158 -11.85 -7.50 5.66
C VAL A 158 -13.26 -7.68 6.19
N HIS A 159 -14.21 -7.89 5.28
CA HIS A 159 -15.61 -8.09 5.65
C HIS A 159 -15.84 -9.51 6.17
N ASN A 160 -16.76 -9.63 7.14
CA ASN A 160 -17.21 -10.89 7.72
C ASN A 160 -16.03 -11.73 8.25
N LEU A 161 -15.10 -11.09 8.97
CA LEU A 161 -14.01 -11.77 9.64
C LEU A 161 -14.58 -12.54 10.84
N ASP A 162 -14.50 -13.87 10.80
CA ASP A 162 -15.02 -14.77 11.83
C ASP A 162 -14.11 -15.99 11.98
N PHE A 163 -14.24 -16.75 13.07
CA PHE A 163 -13.52 -18.01 13.23
C PHE A 163 -13.82 -18.99 12.11
N ASP A 164 -12.80 -19.75 11.70
CA ASP A 164 -13.03 -20.87 10.81
C ASP A 164 -13.71 -22.04 11.55
N THR A 165 -14.24 -22.98 10.78
CA THR A 165 -15.03 -24.10 11.31
C THR A 165 -14.23 -24.99 12.26
N GLU A 166 -12.92 -25.11 12.06
CA GLU A 166 -12.05 -25.92 12.91
C GLU A 166 -11.83 -25.25 14.26
N THR A 167 -11.52 -23.95 14.26
CA THR A 167 -11.39 -23.14 15.48
C THR A 167 -12.71 -23.09 16.24
N GLU A 168 -13.83 -22.92 15.54
CA GLU A 168 -15.17 -22.91 16.14
C GLU A 168 -15.50 -24.21 16.88
N ALA A 169 -15.09 -25.36 16.34
CA ALA A 169 -15.34 -26.67 16.91
C ALA A 169 -14.38 -27.00 18.07
N ALA A 170 -13.15 -26.49 18.01
CA ALA A 170 -12.12 -26.74 19.01
C ALA A 170 -12.33 -25.93 20.31
N LEU A 171 -12.99 -24.77 20.24
CA LEU A 171 -13.18 -23.88 21.39
C LEU A 171 -14.54 -24.08 22.08
N PRO A 172 -14.58 -24.28 23.40
CA PRO A 172 -15.83 -24.29 24.17
C PRO A 172 -16.60 -22.98 24.00
N ALA A 173 -17.91 -23.04 23.84
CA ALA A 173 -18.75 -21.87 23.52
C ALA A 173 -18.54 -20.63 24.43
N PRO A 174 -18.40 -20.75 25.77
CA PRO A 174 -18.15 -19.59 26.63
C PRO A 174 -16.81 -18.91 26.35
N LEU A 175 -15.74 -19.71 26.15
CA LEU A 175 -14.41 -19.21 25.83
C LEU A 175 -14.36 -18.62 24.43
N ARG A 176 -15.00 -19.31 23.46
CA ARG A 176 -15.12 -18.86 22.08
C ARG A 176 -15.75 -17.48 21.99
N SER A 177 -16.92 -17.26 22.60
CA SER A 177 -17.60 -15.95 22.55
C SER A 177 -16.78 -14.82 23.17
N MET A 178 -16.05 -15.11 24.25
CA MET A 178 -15.21 -14.14 24.95
C MET A 178 -14.02 -13.71 24.09
N ILE A 179 -13.30 -14.68 23.52
CA ILE A 179 -12.13 -14.43 22.67
C ILE A 179 -12.55 -13.79 21.35
N HIS A 180 -13.59 -14.34 20.71
CA HIS A 180 -14.09 -13.91 19.39
C HIS A 180 -14.28 -12.40 19.34
N LYS A 181 -15.06 -11.82 20.26
CA LYS A 181 -15.40 -10.39 20.23
C LYS A 181 -14.16 -9.50 20.33
N GLY A 182 -13.25 -9.82 21.24
CA GLY A 182 -12.03 -9.04 21.42
C GLY A 182 -11.07 -9.18 20.24
N LEU A 183 -10.89 -10.40 19.77
CA LEU A 183 -9.94 -10.71 18.71
C LEU A 183 -10.40 -10.18 17.35
N VAL A 184 -11.67 -10.36 17.00
CA VAL A 184 -12.22 -9.81 15.73
C VAL A 184 -12.07 -8.30 15.72
N ASN A 185 -12.40 -7.59 16.80
CA ASN A 185 -12.25 -6.14 16.86
C ASN A 185 -10.79 -5.70 16.65
N VAL A 186 -9.84 -6.33 17.35
CA VAL A 186 -8.42 -6.01 17.20
C VAL A 186 -7.92 -6.30 15.79
N LEU A 187 -8.31 -7.45 15.22
CA LEU A 187 -7.88 -7.82 13.88
C LEU A 187 -8.53 -6.93 12.81
N ASP A 188 -9.78 -6.51 12.97
CA ASP A 188 -10.45 -5.60 12.03
C ASP A 188 -9.76 -4.23 11.99
N ASP A 189 -9.38 -3.70 13.16
CA ASP A 189 -8.60 -2.47 13.27
C ASP A 189 -7.21 -2.61 12.60
N LEU A 190 -6.51 -3.72 12.86
CA LEU A 190 -5.18 -3.99 12.29
C LEU A 190 -5.22 -4.25 10.78
N LEU A 191 -6.30 -4.82 10.27
CA LEU A 191 -6.47 -5.17 8.84
C LEU A 191 -7.15 -4.06 8.03
N THR A 192 -7.50 -2.95 8.67
CA THR A 192 -8.05 -1.77 8.00
C THR A 192 -6.93 -0.85 7.52
N ILE A 193 -6.73 -0.78 6.20
CA ILE A 193 -5.74 0.10 5.58
C ILE A 193 -6.47 1.24 4.86
N ARG A 194 -6.34 2.45 5.42
CA ARG A 194 -6.93 3.67 4.85
C ARG A 194 -5.90 4.37 3.96
N LEU A 195 -6.16 4.42 2.66
CA LEU A 195 -5.24 5.01 1.68
C LEU A 195 -5.74 6.36 1.13
N ALA A 196 -6.95 6.80 1.48
CA ALA A 196 -7.56 8.01 0.92
C ALA A 196 -6.69 9.25 1.00
N ASP A 197 -6.20 9.60 2.18
CA ASP A 197 -5.45 10.84 2.36
C ASP A 197 -4.11 10.79 1.64
N ASP A 198 -3.46 9.62 1.65
CA ASP A 198 -2.18 9.41 1.01
C ASP A 198 -2.30 9.45 -0.53
N ILE A 199 -3.36 8.85 -1.10
CA ILE A 199 -3.64 8.88 -2.54
C ILE A 199 -4.07 10.27 -3.00
N ARG A 200 -4.87 11.00 -2.22
CA ARG A 200 -5.31 12.36 -2.57
C ARG A 200 -4.15 13.34 -2.68
N GLN A 201 -3.14 13.20 -1.83
CA GLN A 201 -1.95 14.05 -1.86
C GLN A 201 -0.99 13.69 -2.99
N PHE A 202 -1.23 12.59 -3.70
CA PHE A 202 -0.29 12.05 -4.66
C PHE A 202 -0.02 12.96 -5.86
N PRO A 203 -1.03 13.54 -6.53
CA PRO A 203 -0.80 14.48 -7.64
C PRO A 203 0.04 15.69 -7.19
N ASP A 204 -0.22 16.20 -6.00
CA ASP A 204 0.51 17.35 -5.44
C ASP A 204 1.95 16.98 -5.07
N LYS A 205 2.18 15.80 -4.49
CA LYS A 205 3.52 15.30 -4.16
C LYS A 205 4.36 15.11 -5.43
N ILE A 206 3.78 14.55 -6.48
CA ILE A 206 4.43 14.42 -7.79
C ILE A 206 4.75 15.81 -8.36
N SER A 207 3.76 16.71 -8.39
CA SER A 207 3.92 18.06 -8.94
C SER A 207 5.00 18.84 -8.20
N LYS A 208 5.03 18.75 -6.86
CA LYS A 208 6.06 19.37 -6.03
C LYS A 208 7.44 18.75 -6.28
N ALA A 209 7.55 17.43 -6.36
CA ALA A 209 8.83 16.76 -6.64
C ALA A 209 9.41 17.22 -7.99
N PHE A 210 8.56 17.41 -9.01
CA PHE A 210 8.99 17.96 -10.30
C PHE A 210 9.31 19.45 -10.27
N ALA A 211 8.53 20.25 -9.54
CA ALA A 211 8.81 21.68 -9.38
C ALA A 211 10.11 21.94 -8.60
N SER A 212 10.38 21.16 -7.55
CA SER A 212 11.63 21.26 -6.78
C SER A 212 12.86 20.76 -7.54
N GLY A 213 12.66 19.98 -8.60
CA GLY A 213 13.73 19.54 -9.50
C GLY A 213 14.22 20.61 -10.48
N GLY A 214 13.75 21.86 -10.41
CA GLY A 214 14.11 22.89 -11.38
C GLY A 214 14.43 24.27 -10.79
N THR A 215 15.71 24.59 -10.70
CA THR A 215 16.35 25.69 -11.46
C THR A 215 17.83 25.31 -11.66
N GLY A 216 18.18 24.95 -12.89
CA GLY A 216 19.55 24.74 -13.35
C GLY A 216 19.61 24.94 -14.85
#